data_AF-A0A9W8B2U7-F1
#
_entry.id   AF-A0A9W8B2U7-F1
#
_cell.length_a   1.000
_cell.length_b   1.000
_cell.length_c   1.000
_cell.angle_alpha   90.00
_cell.angle_beta   90.00
_cell.angle_gamma   90.00
#
_symmetry.space_group_name_H-M   'P 1'
#
loop_
_entity.id
_entity.type
_entity.pdbx_description
1 polymer ?
#
loop_
_entity_poly.entity_id
_entity_poly.type
_entity_poly.pdbx_seq_one_letter_code
_entity_poly.pdbx_strand_id
1 'polypeptide(L)'
;MDTYPALRRLGRQTLHRIFSEWESDDRPHTMWAERQDARDRLEKWLNEVPETFIVVQGPRGTGKTEIVSQVTRDRPYKLVIDVNQLAQARTAHDLLVGLAKQVGYRPVFGFMEKVTNFMDLAVTATTGQKAGLTDNTDSQISKVLDCLAIAIYDVHKKLNRKEAELRSLRAYNAQSNSEPGATLDPTAHADTHVSVSSKSENSKDSHPPMRHPAGMQPEFAFHPSETPLIIITGFMNKDESEVQRLFNDKLPQWAAMLVENQAAHVVFVSCNVATSKVLSRALPHKPINCLALSDASPQGALTMLRHQLNLGTAPQPTTDRHDARTPDPALAEYHRQVKALQHAVDCLGGRLTDLELLLQKVKGGQPIDEAVKDIVQKTVSEVRKFALSTDDQDASNRSLVKGGWDATQFWAVLVALTESDTVNYHALRSLPVFNGDDKPLQAMEYAELILVSNEDGRPTHVRPARPVFKTVFREIRQDPVYAATMQYRTNQALIQQQAQRITQAEEELQRLQGMATLHGIPSPQPYSLEPETNKSHWRWLGWTRVLSPRWWWAQGQGLFGSAKSTPTLTSSSMPMQLWGRAGWLLARLEKAQQTIESLERENQQLVQAINTAI
;
A
#
# COMPACT_ATOMS: atom_id res chain seq x y z
N MET A 1 20.21 -11.09 16.07
CA MET A 1 20.59 -11.57 14.72
C MET A 1 19.30 -11.69 13.90
N ASP A 2 18.46 -10.67 13.74
CA ASP A 2 18.61 -9.35 13.07
C ASP A 2 18.87 -9.44 11.56
N THR A 3 17.87 -9.91 10.81
CA THR A 3 17.90 -10.01 9.34
C THR A 3 16.46 -9.98 8.84
N TYR A 4 15.77 -8.87 8.51
CA TYR A 4 16.22 -7.71 7.74
C TYR A 4 15.17 -6.56 7.72
N PRO A 5 15.20 -5.64 8.69
CA PRO A 5 14.76 -4.24 8.47
C PRO A 5 15.66 -3.57 7.40
N ALA A 6 16.90 -4.05 7.31
CA ALA A 6 17.91 -3.63 6.36
C ALA A 6 17.60 -3.99 4.91
N LEU A 7 16.70 -4.91 4.54
CA LEU A 7 16.36 -5.17 3.12
C LEU A 7 15.16 -4.34 2.63
N ARG A 8 14.22 -3.97 3.50
CA ARG A 8 13.27 -2.89 3.19
C ARG A 8 13.96 -1.54 3.15
N ARG A 9 14.95 -1.31 4.04
CA ARG A 9 15.83 -0.14 3.99
C ARG A 9 16.84 -0.20 2.85
N LEU A 10 17.52 -1.29 2.52
CA LEU A 10 18.42 -1.38 1.35
C LEU A 10 17.61 -1.36 0.06
N GLY A 11 16.48 -2.07 -0.03
CA GLY A 11 15.56 -1.92 -1.14
C GLY A 11 15.17 -0.46 -1.35
N ARG A 12 14.90 0.31 -0.30
CA ARG A 12 14.62 1.76 -0.44
C ARG A 12 15.86 2.66 -0.52
N GLN A 13 16.99 2.34 0.10
CA GLN A 13 18.17 3.20 0.27
C GLN A 13 19.24 2.88 -0.77
N THR A 14 19.39 1.62 -1.18
CA THR A 14 20.16 1.19 -2.35
C THR A 14 19.42 1.61 -3.61
N LEU A 15 18.09 1.45 -3.68
CA LEU A 15 17.33 2.06 -4.76
C LEU A 15 17.38 3.59 -4.68
N HIS A 16 17.16 4.26 -3.54
CA HIS A 16 17.25 5.73 -3.47
C HIS A 16 18.67 6.27 -3.75
N ARG A 17 19.75 5.55 -3.40
CA ARG A 17 21.11 5.95 -3.79
C ARG A 17 21.35 5.76 -5.29
N ILE A 18 20.93 4.63 -5.86
CA ILE A 18 21.03 4.35 -7.30
C ILE A 18 20.09 5.27 -8.10
N PHE A 19 18.90 5.57 -7.59
CA PHE A 19 17.94 6.53 -8.14
C PHE A 19 18.47 7.97 -8.04
N SER A 20 19.18 8.35 -6.96
CA SER A 20 19.85 9.66 -6.89
C SER A 20 21.04 9.76 -7.86
N GLU A 21 21.67 8.62 -8.20
CA GLU A 21 22.74 8.56 -9.20
C GLU A 21 22.16 8.72 -10.63
N TRP A 22 20.93 8.23 -10.86
CA TRP A 22 20.15 8.48 -12.09
C TRP A 22 19.48 9.86 -12.16
N GLU A 23 19.32 10.55 -11.03
CA GLU A 23 18.80 11.93 -10.93
C GLU A 23 19.77 12.97 -11.54
N SER A 24 20.99 12.53 -11.90
CA SER A 24 22.02 13.30 -12.59
C SER A 24 21.99 13.23 -14.13
N ASP A 25 21.13 12.38 -14.71
CA ASP A 25 21.03 12.24 -16.17
C ASP A 25 19.85 13.10 -16.70
N ASP A 26 20.17 14.11 -17.50
CA ASP A 26 19.28 15.12 -18.13
C ASP A 26 18.35 14.53 -19.21
N ARG A 27 17.81 13.32 -18.99
CA ARG A 27 16.88 12.69 -19.92
C ARG A 27 15.45 12.92 -19.49
N PRO A 28 14.59 13.54 -20.33
CA PRO A 28 13.16 13.51 -20.08
C PRO A 28 12.76 12.03 -20.06
N HIS A 29 12.43 11.50 -18.88
CA HIS A 29 11.65 10.28 -18.81
C HIS A 29 10.38 10.60 -19.57
N THR A 30 10.22 10.04 -20.76
CA THR A 30 8.98 10.16 -21.52
C THR A 30 7.91 9.43 -20.72
N MET A 31 7.34 10.19 -19.78
CA MET A 31 6.21 9.84 -18.98
C MET A 31 5.10 9.55 -19.96
N TRP A 32 4.43 8.41 -19.80
CA TRP A 32 3.25 8.13 -20.60
C TRP A 32 2.20 9.23 -20.33
N ALA A 33 1.32 9.49 -21.30
CA ALA A 33 0.44 10.66 -21.32
C ALA A 33 -0.28 10.92 -19.99
N GLU A 34 -0.83 9.87 -19.36
CA GLU A 34 -1.54 9.97 -18.07
C GLU A 34 -0.68 10.59 -16.95
N ARG A 35 0.63 10.36 -16.99
CA ARG A 35 1.56 10.84 -15.97
C ARG A 35 2.10 12.23 -16.28
N GLN A 36 2.16 12.59 -17.56
CA GLN A 36 2.37 13.97 -17.98
C GLN A 36 1.17 14.85 -17.56
N ASP A 37 -0.07 14.37 -17.78
CA ASP A 37 -1.26 15.08 -17.30
C ASP A 37 -1.25 15.28 -15.78
N ALA A 38 -0.78 14.27 -15.04
CA ALA A 38 -0.64 14.35 -13.59
C ALA A 38 0.41 15.38 -13.16
N ARG A 39 1.53 15.47 -13.90
CA ARG A 39 2.61 16.44 -13.70
C ARG A 39 2.10 17.86 -13.95
N ASP A 40 1.45 18.08 -15.10
CA ASP A 40 0.94 19.39 -15.51
C ASP A 40 -0.13 19.90 -14.52
N ARG A 41 -0.98 19.01 -13.99
CA ARG A 41 -1.95 19.35 -12.93
C ARG A 41 -1.27 19.75 -11.63
N LEU A 42 -0.25 18.99 -11.19
CA LEU A 42 0.49 19.30 -9.98
C LEU A 42 1.23 20.64 -10.11
N GLU A 43 1.88 20.85 -11.25
CA GLU A 43 2.57 22.10 -11.58
C GLU A 43 1.58 23.28 -11.58
N LYS A 44 0.41 23.13 -12.21
CA LYS A 44 -0.65 24.13 -12.19
C LYS A 44 -1.08 24.49 -10.77
N TRP A 45 -1.37 23.51 -9.91
CA TRP A 45 -1.79 23.78 -8.52
C TRP A 45 -0.69 24.41 -7.68
N LEU A 46 0.57 24.04 -7.92
CA LEU A 46 1.71 24.66 -7.26
C LEU A 46 1.96 26.08 -7.79
N ASN A 47 1.45 26.42 -8.97
CA ASN A 47 1.55 27.73 -9.59
C ASN A 47 0.40 28.68 -9.22
N GLU A 48 -0.64 28.18 -8.56
CA GLU A 48 -1.75 28.97 -8.02
C GLU A 48 -1.43 29.47 -6.60
N VAL A 49 -2.30 30.31 -6.02
CA VAL A 49 -2.15 30.74 -4.62
C VAL A 49 -2.38 29.53 -3.69
N PRO A 50 -1.59 29.33 -2.62
CA PRO A 50 -1.75 28.20 -1.71
C PRO A 50 -3.02 28.36 -0.85
N GLU A 51 -4.18 28.01 -1.40
CA GLU A 51 -5.46 28.13 -0.70
C GLU A 51 -5.98 26.81 -0.14
N THR A 52 -5.47 25.67 -0.61
CA THR A 52 -5.90 24.34 -0.17
C THR A 52 -4.73 23.34 -0.12
N PHE A 53 -4.98 22.17 0.47
CA PHE A 53 -4.05 21.04 0.43
C PHE A 53 -3.98 20.41 -0.95
N ILE A 54 -2.77 19.98 -1.31
CA ILE A 54 -2.53 19.09 -2.44
C ILE A 54 -2.25 17.70 -1.87
N VAL A 55 -2.92 16.67 -2.39
CA VAL A 55 -2.76 15.28 -1.96
C VAL A 55 -2.34 14.44 -3.15
N VAL A 56 -1.15 13.85 -3.10
CA VAL A 56 -0.68 12.86 -4.06
C VAL A 56 -0.85 11.47 -3.43
N GLN A 57 -1.82 10.72 -3.95
CA GLN A 57 -2.19 9.40 -3.43
C GLN A 57 -2.10 8.31 -4.49
N GLY A 58 -1.97 7.06 -4.06
CA GLY A 58 -1.86 5.91 -4.96
C GLY A 58 -1.12 4.74 -4.31
N PRO A 59 -1.20 3.52 -4.84
CA PRO A 59 -0.53 2.38 -4.23
C PRO A 59 1.00 2.53 -4.22
N ARG A 60 1.70 1.70 -3.44
CA ARG A 60 3.18 1.76 -3.38
C ARG A 60 3.79 1.43 -4.74
N GLY A 61 4.93 2.06 -5.03
CA GLY A 61 5.65 1.84 -6.29
C GLY A 61 5.03 2.46 -7.54
N THR A 62 4.09 3.40 -7.42
CA THR A 62 3.59 4.23 -8.56
C THR A 62 4.40 5.51 -8.79
N GLY A 63 5.51 5.71 -8.06
CA GLY A 63 6.39 6.88 -8.21
C GLY A 63 5.77 8.22 -7.78
N LYS A 64 5.00 8.22 -6.68
CA LYS A 64 4.44 9.44 -6.06
C LYS A 64 5.51 10.44 -5.62
N THR A 65 6.55 9.95 -4.94
CA THR A 65 7.64 10.80 -4.46
C THR A 65 8.46 11.34 -5.64
N GLU A 66 8.61 10.56 -6.69
CA GLU A 66 9.33 10.94 -7.90
C GLU A 66 8.63 12.07 -8.65
N ILE A 67 7.33 11.97 -8.91
CA ILE A 67 6.60 13.06 -9.59
C ILE A 67 6.62 14.35 -8.79
N VAL A 68 6.48 14.27 -7.45
CA VAL A 68 6.59 15.44 -6.58
C VAL A 68 8.01 15.99 -6.60
N SER A 69 9.05 15.16 -6.54
CA SER A 69 10.45 15.61 -6.59
C SER A 69 10.76 16.32 -7.90
N GLN A 70 10.33 15.76 -9.04
CA GLN A 70 10.57 16.32 -10.37
C GLN A 70 9.89 17.68 -10.57
N VAL A 71 8.62 17.83 -10.17
CA VAL A 71 7.90 19.12 -10.30
C VAL A 71 8.45 20.17 -9.33
N THR A 72 9.07 19.75 -8.23
CA THR A 72 9.52 20.64 -7.14
C THR A 72 11.04 20.77 -7.09
N ARG A 73 11.76 20.32 -8.12
CA ARG A 73 13.23 20.32 -8.18
C ARG A 73 13.79 21.73 -8.12
N ASP A 74 13.22 22.63 -8.92
CA ASP A 74 13.72 23.98 -9.14
C ASP A 74 13.18 25.01 -8.13
N ARG A 75 12.42 24.55 -7.11
CA ARG A 75 11.87 25.44 -6.08
C ARG A 75 12.89 25.70 -4.97
N PRO A 76 13.25 26.97 -4.70
CA PRO A 76 14.27 27.34 -3.72
C PRO A 76 13.83 27.10 -2.27
N TYR A 77 12.57 27.40 -1.92
CA TYR A 77 12.05 27.32 -0.56
C TYR A 77 11.24 26.04 -0.35
N LYS A 78 11.94 24.91 -0.28
CA LYS A 78 11.33 23.57 -0.11
C LYS A 78 11.70 22.95 1.24
N LEU A 79 10.70 22.42 1.94
CA LEU A 79 10.86 21.63 3.17
C LEU A 79 10.19 20.26 3.01
N VAL A 80 10.87 19.20 3.43
CA VAL A 80 10.34 17.82 3.39
C VAL A 80 10.26 17.24 4.79
N ILE A 81 9.08 16.76 5.19
CA ILE A 81 8.83 16.04 6.43
C ILE A 81 8.47 14.59 6.08
N ASP A 82 9.35 13.64 6.41
CA ASP A 82 9.15 12.22 6.17
C ASP A 82 8.65 11.51 7.43
N VAL A 83 7.33 11.35 7.50
CA VAL A 83 6.62 10.69 8.60
C VAL A 83 7.02 9.21 8.72
N ASN A 84 7.41 8.54 7.64
CA ASN A 84 7.86 7.15 7.72
C ASN A 84 9.18 7.00 8.46
N GLN A 85 10.08 7.97 8.29
CA GLN A 85 11.36 7.97 9.01
C GLN A 85 11.13 8.28 10.49
N LEU A 86 10.23 9.23 10.77
CA LEU A 86 9.85 9.61 12.14
C LEU A 86 9.16 8.45 12.87
N ALA A 87 8.28 7.71 12.19
CA ALA A 87 7.61 6.52 12.75
C ALA A 87 8.55 5.35 13.08
N GLN A 88 9.80 5.37 12.59
CA GLN A 88 10.81 4.36 12.92
C GLN A 88 11.60 4.70 14.20
N ALA A 89 11.36 5.87 14.81
CA ALA A 89 11.95 6.25 16.07
C ALA A 89 11.52 5.29 17.19
N ARG A 90 12.47 4.85 18.00
CA ARG A 90 12.22 3.93 19.12
C ARG A 90 11.88 4.68 20.41
N THR A 91 12.30 5.93 20.52
CA THR A 91 12.11 6.78 21.70
C THR A 91 11.55 8.15 21.30
N ALA A 92 10.90 8.83 22.25
CA ALA A 92 10.42 10.20 22.06
C ALA A 92 11.57 11.17 21.70
N HIS A 93 12.73 10.99 22.33
CA HIS A 93 13.93 11.74 22.03
C HIS A 93 14.37 11.57 20.57
N ASP A 94 14.48 10.32 20.09
CA ASP A 94 14.86 10.03 18.70
C ASP A 94 13.86 10.64 17.71
N LEU A 95 12.58 10.64 18.08
CA LEU A 95 11.52 11.24 17.28
C LEU A 95 11.70 12.75 17.16
N LEU A 96 11.94 13.45 18.28
CA LEU A 96 12.14 14.90 18.31
C LEU A 96 13.43 15.32 17.60
N VAL A 97 14.53 14.58 17.80
CA VAL A 97 15.79 14.81 17.07
C VAL A 97 15.58 14.57 15.58
N GLY A 98 14.84 13.53 15.20
CA GLY A 98 14.47 13.23 13.82
C GLY A 98 13.67 14.37 13.18
N LEU A 99 12.64 14.85 13.86
CA LEU A 99 11.80 15.96 13.40
C LEU A 99 12.62 17.24 13.26
N ALA A 100 13.35 17.62 14.32
CA ALA A 100 14.20 18.81 14.34
C ALA A 100 15.24 18.80 13.21
N LYS A 101 15.83 17.63 12.91
CA LYS A 101 16.78 17.47 11.80
C LYS A 101 16.10 17.67 10.45
N GLN A 102 14.88 17.17 10.25
CA GLN A 102 14.14 17.36 9.00
C GLN A 102 13.72 18.82 8.81
N VAL A 103 13.28 19.50 9.88
CA VAL A 103 12.83 20.91 9.81
C VAL A 103 13.95 21.95 9.97
N GLY A 104 15.18 21.52 10.24
CA GLY A 104 16.33 22.41 10.45
C GLY A 104 16.32 23.17 11.79
N TYR A 105 15.56 22.71 12.78
CA TYR A 105 15.45 23.32 14.11
C TYR A 105 16.76 23.14 14.90
N ARG A 106 17.42 24.25 15.28
CA ARG A 106 18.69 24.27 16.00
C ARG A 106 18.75 25.37 17.08
N PRO A 107 19.38 25.11 18.23
CA PRO A 107 19.93 23.84 18.70
C PRO A 107 18.84 22.88 19.25
N VAL A 108 19.07 21.57 19.14
CA VAL A 108 18.20 20.54 19.74
C VAL A 108 18.66 20.32 21.17
N PHE A 109 18.05 21.00 22.14
CA PHE A 109 18.41 20.82 23.55
C PHE A 109 17.88 19.49 24.10
N GLY A 110 18.61 18.40 23.86
CA GLY A 110 18.31 17.06 24.40
C GLY A 110 18.41 16.91 25.92
N PHE A 111 18.69 17.98 26.67
CA PHE A 111 18.81 17.95 28.13
C PHE A 111 17.46 18.15 28.85
N MET A 112 16.45 18.70 28.17
CA MET A 112 15.20 19.10 28.82
C MET A 112 14.38 17.89 29.31
N GLU A 113 14.46 16.75 28.63
CA GLU A 113 13.83 15.50 29.12
C GLU A 113 14.47 14.97 30.43
N LYS A 114 15.79 15.13 30.60
CA LYS A 114 16.50 14.60 31.79
C LYS A 114 16.25 15.43 33.05
N VAL A 115 16.13 16.75 32.90
CA VAL A 115 15.84 17.66 34.02
C VAL A 115 14.37 17.54 34.43
N THR A 116 13.46 17.43 33.47
CA THR A 116 12.02 17.30 33.75
C THR A 116 11.65 15.94 34.34
N ASN A 117 12.27 14.83 33.87
CA ASN A 117 12.11 13.52 34.50
C ASN A 117 12.70 13.48 35.92
N PHE A 118 13.78 14.22 36.19
CA PHE A 118 14.35 14.36 37.53
C PHE A 118 13.45 15.20 38.45
N MET A 119 12.84 16.28 37.96
CA MET A 119 11.85 17.05 38.71
C MET A 119 10.60 16.22 39.02
N ASP A 120 10.05 15.50 38.04
CA ASP A 120 8.90 14.61 38.28
C ASP A 120 9.26 13.51 39.30
N LEU A 121 10.47 12.96 39.25
CA LEU A 121 10.96 11.98 40.24
C LEU A 121 11.13 12.60 41.63
N ALA A 122 11.70 13.81 41.72
CA ALA A 122 11.88 14.52 42.98
C ALA A 122 10.54 14.94 43.62
N VAL A 123 9.57 15.38 42.82
CA VAL A 123 8.23 15.71 43.30
C VAL A 123 7.46 14.45 43.68
N THR A 124 7.52 13.38 42.87
CA THR A 124 6.90 12.08 43.24
C THR A 124 7.50 11.51 44.53
N ALA A 125 8.81 11.64 44.72
CA ALA A 125 9.50 11.18 45.94
C ALA A 125 9.13 12.01 47.18
N THR A 126 8.69 13.26 47.01
CA THR A 126 8.36 14.16 48.13
C THR A 126 6.86 14.22 48.43
N THR A 127 5.99 14.06 47.44
CA THR A 127 4.52 14.18 47.62
C THR A 127 3.77 12.87 47.42
N GLY A 128 4.43 11.81 46.95
CA GLY A 128 3.77 10.55 46.59
C GLY A 128 2.88 10.64 45.35
N GLN A 129 2.83 11.79 44.68
CA GLN A 129 2.06 12.01 43.46
C GLN A 129 2.97 12.48 42.33
N LYS A 130 2.77 11.90 41.14
CA LYS A 130 3.51 12.32 39.94
C LYS A 130 3.10 13.75 39.58
N ALA A 131 4.05 14.67 39.50
CA ALA A 131 3.77 16.10 39.36
C ALA A 131 3.09 16.49 38.05
N GLY A 132 3.15 15.62 37.03
CA GLY A 132 2.59 15.92 35.71
C GLY A 132 3.32 17.06 34.99
N LEU A 133 4.56 17.38 35.41
CA LEU A 133 5.36 18.48 34.85
C LEU A 133 6.19 18.05 33.63
N THR A 134 6.10 16.78 33.22
CA THR A 134 6.61 16.29 31.96
C THR A 134 5.81 16.87 30.79
N ASP A 135 6.36 17.88 30.12
CA ASP A 135 5.91 18.28 28.78
C ASP A 135 5.86 17.02 27.90
N ASN A 136 4.66 16.54 27.57
CA ASN A 136 4.49 15.32 26.78
C ASN A 136 5.16 15.52 25.40
N THR A 137 5.65 14.45 24.78
CA THR A 137 6.22 14.42 23.42
C THR A 137 5.34 15.18 22.41
N ASP A 138 4.02 15.05 22.60
CA ASP A 138 2.97 15.77 21.89
C ASP A 138 3.12 17.31 21.93
N SER A 139 3.28 17.89 23.12
CA SER A 139 3.48 19.33 23.34
C SER A 139 4.78 19.82 22.70
N GLN A 140 5.85 19.03 22.82
CA GLN A 140 7.16 19.38 22.26
C GLN A 140 7.16 19.39 20.73
N ILE A 141 6.47 18.44 20.09
CA ILE A 141 6.27 18.43 18.63
C ILE A 141 5.48 19.67 18.19
N SER A 142 4.40 20.02 18.89
CA SER A 142 3.64 21.24 18.60
C SER A 142 4.52 22.49 18.67
N LYS A 143 5.34 22.65 19.71
CA LYS A 143 6.27 23.79 19.84
C LYS A 143 7.24 23.89 18.66
N VAL A 144 7.81 22.76 18.22
CA VAL A 144 8.71 22.74 17.05
C VAL A 144 7.96 23.16 15.77
N LEU A 145 6.74 22.66 15.57
CA LEU A 145 5.89 23.01 14.43
C LEU A 145 5.45 24.49 14.46
N ASP A 146 5.14 25.04 15.64
CA ASP A 146 4.77 26.45 15.81
C ASP A 146 5.95 27.37 15.50
N CYS A 147 7.15 27.05 16.00
CA CYS A 147 8.38 27.77 15.64
C CYS A 147 8.64 27.72 14.13
N LEU A 148 8.41 26.56 13.51
CA LEU A 148 8.55 26.41 12.06
C LEU A 148 7.51 27.26 11.30
N ALA A 149 6.26 27.32 11.78
CA ALA A 149 5.23 28.16 11.18
C ALA A 149 5.64 29.64 11.19
N ILE A 150 6.12 30.16 12.33
CA ILE A 150 6.62 31.54 12.44
C ILE A 150 7.74 31.80 11.42
N ALA A 151 8.70 30.88 11.31
CA ALA A 151 9.79 31.02 10.33
C ALA A 151 9.28 31.03 8.87
N ILE A 152 8.28 30.20 8.55
CA ILE A 152 7.65 30.17 7.22
C ILE A 152 6.93 31.50 6.95
N TYR A 153 6.18 32.04 7.91
CA TYR A 153 5.53 33.34 7.79
C TYR A 153 6.53 34.47 7.55
N ASP A 154 7.66 34.46 8.25
CA ASP A 154 8.72 35.46 8.07
C ASP A 154 9.35 35.39 6.66
N VAL A 155 9.57 34.17 6.14
CA VAL A 155 10.04 33.98 4.76
C VAL A 155 9.00 34.48 3.77
N HIS A 156 7.73 34.07 3.91
CA HIS A 156 6.64 34.53 3.06
C HIS A 156 6.52 36.06 3.04
N LYS A 157 6.56 36.71 4.20
CA LYS A 157 6.53 38.17 4.31
C LYS A 157 7.70 38.85 3.61
N LYS A 158 8.92 38.30 3.73
CA LYS A 158 10.11 38.81 3.04
C LYS A 158 9.98 38.69 1.51
N LEU A 159 9.44 37.57 1.03
CA LEU A 159 9.22 37.35 -0.41
C LEU A 159 8.18 38.31 -0.97
N ASN A 160 7.04 38.47 -0.31
CA ASN A 160 6.00 39.41 -0.72
C ASN A 160 6.52 40.87 -0.74
N ARG A 161 7.37 41.24 0.23
CA ARG A 161 8.00 42.57 0.24
C ARG A 161 8.94 42.76 -0.95
N LYS A 162 9.83 41.80 -1.20
CA LYS A 162 10.76 41.81 -2.35
C LYS A 162 9.99 41.89 -3.67
N GLU A 163 8.88 41.17 -3.78
CA GLU A 163 8.02 41.20 -4.96
C GLU A 163 7.34 42.57 -5.13
N ALA A 164 6.82 43.17 -4.07
CA ALA A 164 6.24 44.51 -4.11
C ALA A 164 7.27 45.58 -4.54
N GLU A 165 8.50 45.49 -4.04
CA GLU A 165 9.62 46.36 -4.44
C GLU A 165 10.00 46.16 -5.92
N LEU A 166 10.04 44.91 -6.41
CA LEU A 166 10.26 44.62 -7.83
C LEU A 166 9.14 45.17 -8.72
N ARG A 167 7.88 45.03 -8.28
CA ARG A 167 6.71 45.55 -9.02
C ARG A 167 6.73 47.08 -9.11
N SER A 168 7.08 47.79 -8.04
CA SER A 168 7.16 49.25 -8.07
C SER A 168 8.31 49.74 -8.97
N LEU A 169 9.46 49.06 -8.93
CA LEU A 169 10.60 49.36 -9.83
C LEU A 169 10.24 49.14 -11.30
N ARG A 170 9.49 48.07 -11.61
CA ARG A 170 8.99 47.78 -12.97
C ARG A 170 7.99 48.84 -13.45
N ALA A 171 7.07 49.27 -12.60
CA ALA A 171 6.11 50.33 -12.92
C ALA A 171 6.83 51.67 -13.21
N TYR A 172 7.86 52.00 -12.43
CA TYR A 172 8.71 53.16 -12.65
C TYR A 172 9.44 53.10 -14.00
N ASN A 173 10.08 51.97 -14.31
CA ASN A 173 10.80 51.79 -15.58
C ASN A 173 9.86 51.81 -16.81
N ALA A 174 8.64 51.28 -16.67
CA ALA A 174 7.63 51.32 -17.74
C ALA A 174 7.16 52.75 -18.03
N GLN A 175 7.01 53.59 -17.00
CA GLN A 175 6.66 55.01 -17.16
C GLN A 175 7.80 55.84 -17.77
N SER A 176 9.05 55.51 -17.45
CA SER A 176 10.22 56.22 -18.01
C SER A 176 10.48 55.97 -19.50
N ASN A 177 9.92 54.90 -20.07
CA ASN A 177 10.08 54.54 -21.49
C ASN A 177 8.91 54.99 -22.39
N SER A 178 7.93 55.74 -21.87
CA SER A 178 6.70 56.13 -22.58
C SER A 178 6.52 57.65 -22.78
N GLU A 179 7.59 58.44 -22.87
CA GLU A 179 7.49 59.84 -23.35
C GLU A 179 7.71 59.92 -24.87
N PRO A 180 6.74 60.43 -25.66
CA PRO A 180 6.91 60.63 -27.10
C PRO A 180 7.68 61.93 -27.40
N GLY A 181 8.75 61.80 -28.17
CA GLY A 181 9.46 62.94 -28.77
C GLY A 181 8.58 63.70 -29.76
N ALA A 182 8.54 65.02 -29.60
CA ALA A 182 7.86 65.98 -30.46
C ALA A 182 8.50 66.06 -31.86
N THR A 183 7.67 66.10 -32.91
CA THR A 183 8.04 66.55 -34.26
C THR A 183 7.60 68.00 -34.48
N LEU A 184 8.56 68.81 -34.92
CA LEU A 184 8.41 70.17 -35.46
C LEU A 184 7.79 70.11 -36.87
N ASP A 185 6.94 71.09 -37.22
CA ASP A 185 7.07 71.88 -38.48
C ASP A 185 6.12 73.10 -38.54
N PRO A 186 6.40 74.12 -39.40
CA PRO A 186 6.00 75.52 -39.20
C PRO A 186 4.80 75.98 -40.06
N THR A 187 4.06 76.99 -39.59
CA THR A 187 3.62 78.23 -40.30
C THR A 187 2.29 78.83 -39.78
N ALA A 188 2.26 80.17 -39.78
CA ALA A 188 1.11 81.07 -39.94
C ALA A 188 0.14 81.39 -38.76
N HIS A 189 0.40 82.60 -38.21
CA HIS A 189 -0.52 83.70 -37.93
C HIS A 189 -1.51 83.72 -36.73
N ALA A 190 -1.23 84.71 -35.88
CA ALA A 190 -2.11 85.77 -35.37
C ALA A 190 -2.82 85.59 -34.01
N ASP A 191 -2.42 86.51 -33.12
CA ASP A 191 -3.25 87.31 -32.22
C ASP A 191 -3.56 86.83 -30.78
N THR A 192 -2.77 87.45 -29.88
CA THR A 192 -3.16 88.24 -28.69
C THR A 192 -3.16 87.65 -27.26
N HIS A 193 -2.41 88.40 -26.42
CA HIS A 193 -2.51 88.67 -24.97
C HIS A 193 -2.00 87.61 -23.95
N VAL A 194 -0.83 87.87 -23.32
CA VAL A 194 -0.63 88.39 -21.91
C VAL A 194 -0.74 87.22 -20.88
N SER A 195 0.18 86.90 -19.96
CA SER A 195 1.15 87.65 -19.13
C SER A 195 2.06 86.69 -18.30
N VAL A 196 3.29 87.15 -18.00
CA VAL A 196 4.04 87.02 -16.70
C VAL A 196 4.69 85.64 -16.37
N SER A 197 6.02 85.51 -16.52
CA SER A 197 7.09 85.59 -15.48
C SER A 197 7.18 84.31 -14.60
N SER A 198 8.29 83.61 -14.35
CA SER A 198 9.70 84.00 -14.16
C SER A 198 10.62 82.77 -13.92
N LYS A 199 11.90 82.89 -14.33
CA LYS A 199 13.18 82.36 -13.74
C LYS A 199 13.40 80.84 -13.54
N SER A 200 14.42 80.24 -14.19
CA SER A 200 15.86 80.08 -13.78
C SER A 200 16.09 78.71 -13.11
N GLU A 201 17.12 77.88 -13.29
CA GLU A 201 18.50 77.97 -13.82
C GLU A 201 19.12 76.54 -13.83
N ASN A 202 20.07 76.27 -14.75
CA ASN A 202 21.27 75.36 -14.70
C ASN A 202 21.21 73.95 -14.04
N SER A 203 21.86 72.88 -14.52
CA SER A 203 23.13 72.67 -15.26
C SER A 203 23.21 71.20 -15.74
N LYS A 204 23.50 70.93 -17.03
CA LYS A 204 24.73 70.32 -17.59
C LYS A 204 25.41 69.19 -16.80
N ASP A 205 25.35 67.97 -17.35
CA ASP A 205 26.53 67.14 -17.63
C ASP A 205 26.27 66.13 -18.78
N SER A 206 27.27 66.03 -19.65
CA SER A 206 27.42 65.30 -20.93
C SER A 206 27.98 63.87 -20.73
N HIS A 207 27.65 62.79 -21.46
CA HIS A 207 28.02 62.42 -22.86
C HIS A 207 27.54 60.95 -23.21
N PRO A 208 27.68 60.40 -24.45
CA PRO A 208 26.58 59.74 -25.18
C PRO A 208 26.79 58.21 -25.51
N PRO A 209 26.23 57.59 -26.59
CA PRO A 209 25.23 56.50 -26.50
C PRO A 209 25.72 55.14 -27.05
N MET A 210 25.01 54.03 -26.78
CA MET A 210 25.11 52.80 -27.59
C MET A 210 23.76 52.13 -27.85
N ARG A 211 23.63 51.67 -29.11
CA ARG A 211 22.46 51.10 -29.82
C ARG A 211 22.16 49.65 -29.43
N HIS A 212 20.85 49.33 -29.36
CA HIS A 212 20.04 48.19 -29.88
C HIS A 212 20.64 46.76 -29.89
N PRO A 213 19.88 45.65 -29.65
CA PRO A 213 18.66 45.37 -30.44
C PRO A 213 17.52 44.52 -29.82
N ALA A 214 16.38 44.60 -30.52
CA ALA A 214 15.42 43.54 -30.87
C ALA A 214 14.90 42.55 -29.82
N GLY A 215 13.56 42.56 -29.69
CA GLY A 215 12.74 41.34 -29.64
C GLY A 215 12.73 40.60 -28.31
N MET A 216 11.89 41.04 -27.38
CA MET A 216 11.41 40.14 -26.33
C MET A 216 9.90 40.35 -26.19
N GLN A 217 9.15 39.29 -26.50
CA GLN A 217 7.75 39.17 -26.12
C GLN A 217 7.64 39.32 -24.60
N PRO A 218 6.54 39.90 -24.06
CA PRO A 218 6.41 40.08 -22.63
C PRO A 218 6.09 38.73 -21.94
N GLU A 219 7.13 38.01 -21.55
CA GLU A 219 7.05 36.85 -20.66
C GLU A 219 7.00 37.36 -19.20
N PHE A 220 5.86 37.91 -18.79
CA PHE A 220 5.71 38.60 -17.49
C PHE A 220 4.51 38.08 -16.68
N ALA A 221 4.53 36.79 -16.35
CA ALA A 221 3.60 36.17 -15.42
C ALA A 221 4.24 36.01 -14.02
N PHE A 222 3.41 35.96 -12.99
CA PHE A 222 3.70 35.54 -11.61
C PHE A 222 4.79 34.44 -11.57
N HIS A 223 5.77 34.52 -10.66
CA HIS A 223 6.70 33.41 -10.37
C HIS A 223 6.28 32.71 -9.05
N PRO A 224 5.23 31.88 -9.08
CA PRO A 224 4.80 31.07 -7.93
C PRO A 224 5.87 30.07 -7.42
N SER A 225 7.00 29.97 -8.12
CA SER A 225 8.18 29.21 -7.70
C SER A 225 8.81 29.73 -6.41
N GLU A 226 8.55 30.98 -6.00
CA GLU A 226 9.12 31.53 -4.75
C GLU A 226 8.29 31.21 -3.50
N THR A 227 7.01 30.86 -3.62
CA THR A 227 6.17 30.51 -2.45
C THR A 227 6.73 29.30 -1.71
N PRO A 228 6.87 29.36 -0.37
CA PRO A 228 7.33 28.22 0.42
C PRO A 228 6.51 26.95 0.14
N LEU A 229 7.18 25.81 0.01
CA LEU A 229 6.58 24.52 -0.26
C LEU A 229 6.95 23.52 0.83
N ILE A 230 5.94 22.93 1.45
CA ILE A 230 6.09 21.85 2.44
C ILE A 230 5.57 20.56 1.83
N ILE A 231 6.41 19.53 1.83
CA ILE A 231 6.07 18.19 1.35
C ILE A 231 6.06 17.24 2.54
N ILE A 232 4.90 16.65 2.83
CA ILE A 232 4.73 15.67 3.91
C ILE A 232 4.65 14.29 3.28
N THR A 233 5.71 13.50 3.39
CA THR A 233 5.77 12.15 2.81
C THR A 233 5.47 11.07 3.84
N GLY A 234 4.82 9.98 3.40
CA GLY A 234 4.53 8.86 4.28
C GLY A 234 3.37 9.07 5.23
N PHE A 235 2.55 10.09 4.97
CA PHE A 235 1.36 10.41 5.74
C PHE A 235 0.36 9.25 5.68
N MET A 236 -0.21 8.87 6.83
CA MET A 236 -1.18 7.76 6.95
C MET A 236 -0.74 6.47 6.25
N ASN A 237 0.56 6.19 6.22
CA ASN A 237 1.01 4.89 5.77
C ASN A 237 0.50 3.83 6.74
N LYS A 238 0.23 2.63 6.20
CA LYS A 238 -0.56 1.59 6.87
C LYS A 238 -0.11 1.27 8.31
N ASP A 239 1.12 1.54 8.72
CA ASP A 239 1.61 1.34 10.09
C ASP A 239 0.85 2.16 11.15
N GLU A 240 -0.02 1.50 11.92
CA GLU A 240 -0.73 2.08 13.09
C GLU A 240 0.18 2.31 14.31
N SER A 241 1.40 2.78 14.10
CA SER A 241 2.24 3.23 15.23
C SER A 241 1.57 4.42 15.92
N GLU A 242 1.73 4.52 17.24
CA GLU A 242 1.27 5.67 18.03
C GLU A 242 1.83 6.99 17.46
N VAL A 243 3.08 6.96 16.99
CA VAL A 243 3.74 8.07 16.30
C VAL A 243 3.01 8.48 15.01
N GLN A 244 2.58 7.52 14.17
CA GLN A 244 1.77 7.82 12.99
C GLN A 244 0.44 8.47 13.37
N ARG A 245 -0.26 7.95 14.39
CA ARG A 245 -1.52 8.52 14.87
C ARG A 245 -1.34 9.97 15.34
N LEU A 246 -0.26 10.24 16.07
CA LEU A 246 0.12 11.57 16.52
C LEU A 246 0.33 12.56 15.37
N PHE A 247 1.12 12.20 14.35
CA PHE A 247 1.33 13.06 13.19
C PHE A 247 0.09 13.19 12.29
N ASN A 248 -0.75 12.16 12.23
CA ASN A 248 -2.01 12.19 11.49
C ASN A 248 -3.02 13.18 12.08
N ASP A 249 -2.87 13.53 13.36
CA ASP A 249 -3.67 14.57 14.01
C ASP A 249 -3.00 15.95 13.90
N LYS A 250 -1.72 16.06 14.29
CA LYS A 250 -1.03 17.36 14.36
C LYS A 250 -0.68 17.99 13.02
N LEU A 251 -0.17 17.21 12.06
CA LEU A 251 0.31 17.79 10.78
C LEU A 251 -0.82 18.41 9.95
N PRO A 252 -2.01 17.79 9.82
CA PRO A 252 -3.11 18.43 9.11
C PRO A 252 -3.55 19.75 9.73
N GLN A 253 -3.66 19.81 11.07
CA GLN A 253 -4.03 21.04 11.78
C GLN A 253 -2.99 22.14 11.59
N TRP A 254 -1.70 21.80 11.75
CA TRP A 254 -0.60 22.72 11.52
C TRP A 254 -0.52 23.21 10.07
N ALA A 255 -0.67 22.30 9.10
CA ALA A 255 -0.68 22.62 7.68
C ALA A 255 -1.87 23.51 7.31
N ALA A 256 -3.04 23.30 7.91
CA ALA A 256 -4.24 24.10 7.66
C ALA A 256 -3.96 25.56 7.97
N MET A 257 -3.30 25.86 9.09
CA MET A 257 -2.93 27.24 9.45
C MET A 257 -2.07 27.91 8.36
N LEU A 258 -1.11 27.19 7.77
CA LEU A 258 -0.22 27.74 6.74
C LEU A 258 -0.96 28.04 5.42
N VAL A 259 -1.89 27.17 5.06
CA VAL A 259 -2.68 27.26 3.83
C VAL A 259 -3.81 28.29 3.96
N GLU A 260 -4.47 28.38 5.12
CA GLU A 260 -5.50 29.40 5.39
C GLU A 260 -4.94 30.82 5.31
N ASN A 261 -3.70 31.00 5.77
CA ASN A 261 -2.98 32.28 5.69
C ASN A 261 -2.21 32.46 4.38
N GLN A 262 -2.40 31.58 3.39
CA GLN A 262 -1.73 31.62 2.08
C GLN A 262 -0.19 31.70 2.15
N ALA A 263 0.41 31.21 3.24
CA ALA A 263 1.84 31.36 3.50
C ALA A 263 2.69 30.32 2.79
N ALA A 264 2.15 29.12 2.53
CA ALA A 264 2.89 28.03 1.92
C ALA A 264 2.00 26.99 1.24
N HIS A 265 2.48 26.40 0.15
CA HIS A 265 1.87 25.18 -0.41
C HIS A 265 2.17 23.99 0.49
N VAL A 266 1.16 23.14 0.73
CA VAL A 266 1.35 21.88 1.44
C VAL A 266 0.91 20.71 0.58
N VAL A 267 1.87 19.81 0.31
CA VAL A 267 1.68 18.59 -0.48
C VAL A 267 1.78 17.36 0.44
N PHE A 268 0.69 16.62 0.59
CA PHE A 268 0.67 15.33 1.31
C PHE A 268 0.88 14.18 0.32
N VAL A 269 1.87 13.33 0.58
CA VAL A 269 2.12 12.11 -0.21
C VAL A 269 1.77 10.88 0.62
N SER A 270 0.73 10.16 0.20
CA SER A 270 0.15 9.03 0.94
C SER A 270 -0.09 7.80 0.06
N CYS A 271 -0.08 6.61 0.67
CA CYS A 271 -0.53 5.37 0.01
C CYS A 271 -1.96 4.97 0.39
N ASN A 272 -2.62 5.76 1.24
CA ASN A 272 -3.91 5.45 1.83
C ASN A 272 -5.00 6.37 1.26
N VAL A 273 -6.05 5.79 0.70
CA VAL A 273 -7.19 6.53 0.11
C VAL A 273 -7.99 7.28 1.19
N ALA A 274 -7.90 6.87 2.46
CA ALA A 274 -8.55 7.56 3.57
C ALA A 274 -7.92 8.92 3.91
N THR A 275 -6.77 9.27 3.30
CA THR A 275 -6.08 10.54 3.55
C THR A 275 -6.95 11.76 3.30
N SER A 276 -7.70 11.79 2.20
CA SER A 276 -8.59 12.93 1.90
C SER A 276 -9.64 13.15 2.99
N LYS A 277 -10.15 12.08 3.62
CA LYS A 277 -11.15 12.16 4.70
C LYS A 277 -10.57 12.71 6.02
N VAL A 278 -9.30 12.42 6.30
CA VAL A 278 -8.63 12.98 7.49
C VAL A 278 -8.30 14.44 7.26
N LEU A 279 -7.76 14.78 6.09
CA LEU A 279 -7.41 16.15 5.74
C LEU A 279 -8.64 17.06 5.62
N SER A 280 -9.79 16.55 5.17
CA SER A 280 -11.04 17.32 5.11
C SER A 280 -11.58 17.68 6.49
N ARG A 281 -11.12 17.04 7.58
CA ARG A 281 -11.47 17.46 8.94
C ARG A 281 -10.68 18.69 9.38
N ALA A 282 -9.43 18.81 8.91
CA ALA A 282 -8.58 19.96 9.20
C ALA A 282 -8.92 21.19 8.33
N LEU A 283 -9.38 20.97 7.09
CA LEU A 283 -9.90 22.01 6.19
C LEU A 283 -11.32 21.65 5.71
N PRO A 284 -12.36 21.82 6.55
CA PRO A 284 -13.73 21.41 6.20
C PRO A 284 -14.41 22.28 5.14
N HIS A 285 -13.98 23.54 5.00
CA HIS A 285 -14.63 24.52 4.13
C HIS A 285 -13.93 24.72 2.77
N LYS A 286 -12.90 23.93 2.45
CA LYS A 286 -12.15 24.05 1.20
C LYS A 286 -12.01 22.69 0.49
N PRO A 287 -12.16 22.64 -0.85
CA PRO A 287 -11.94 21.42 -1.61
C PRO A 287 -10.46 21.06 -1.60
N ILE A 288 -10.12 19.78 -1.47
CA ILE A 288 -8.75 19.29 -1.49
C ILE A 288 -8.36 18.93 -2.92
N ASN A 289 -7.21 19.43 -3.39
CA ASN A 289 -6.68 19.08 -4.70
C ASN A 289 -6.06 17.68 -4.63
N CYS A 290 -6.70 16.68 -5.23
CA CYS A 290 -6.28 15.30 -5.14
C CYS A 290 -5.72 14.77 -6.47
N LEU A 291 -4.45 14.38 -6.46
CA LEU A 291 -3.77 13.66 -7.54
C LEU A 291 -3.71 12.17 -7.21
N ALA A 292 -4.52 11.36 -7.88
CA ALA A 292 -4.45 9.91 -7.78
C ALA A 292 -3.52 9.34 -8.86
N LEU A 293 -2.46 8.64 -8.45
CA LEU A 293 -1.56 7.91 -9.34
C LEU A 293 -1.92 6.43 -9.34
N SER A 294 -2.25 5.91 -10.51
CA SER A 294 -2.51 4.49 -10.76
C SER A 294 -1.31 3.81 -11.41
N ASP A 295 -1.42 2.50 -11.61
CA ASP A 295 -0.52 1.78 -12.49
C ASP A 295 -0.70 2.26 -13.94
N ALA A 296 0.35 2.19 -14.73
CA ALA A 296 0.29 2.53 -16.15
C ALA A 296 -0.69 1.59 -16.87
N SER A 297 -1.46 2.13 -17.81
CA SER A 297 -2.18 1.29 -18.78
C SER A 297 -1.19 0.42 -19.57
N PRO A 298 -1.59 -0.75 -20.10
CA PRO A 298 -0.69 -1.60 -20.89
C PRO A 298 -0.04 -0.83 -22.06
N GLN A 299 -0.81 0.03 -22.73
CA GLN A 299 -0.32 0.90 -23.80
C GLN A 299 0.66 1.96 -23.29
N GLY A 300 0.37 2.59 -22.14
CA GLY A 300 1.28 3.54 -21.50
C GLY A 300 2.61 2.90 -21.10
N ALA A 301 2.57 1.72 -20.50
CA ALA A 301 3.75 0.94 -20.12
C ALA A 301 4.63 0.60 -21.34
N LEU A 302 4.02 0.14 -22.43
CA LEU A 302 4.73 -0.17 -23.67
C LEU A 302 5.36 1.05 -24.31
N THR A 303 4.62 2.16 -24.37
CA THR A 303 5.13 3.42 -24.93
C THR A 303 6.34 3.91 -24.14
N MET A 304 6.26 3.86 -22.81
CA MET A 304 7.39 4.20 -21.93
C MET A 304 8.60 3.30 -22.16
N LEU A 305 8.42 1.97 -22.12
CA LEU A 305 9.52 1.01 -22.32
C LEU A 305 10.17 1.17 -23.69
N ARG A 306 9.36 1.32 -24.75
CA ARG A 306 9.85 1.53 -26.11
C ARG A 306 10.69 2.80 -26.22
N HIS A 307 10.20 3.91 -25.67
CA HIS A 307 10.95 5.15 -25.65
C HIS A 307 12.28 4.98 -24.89
N GLN A 308 12.25 4.40 -23.70
CA GLN A 308 13.43 4.30 -22.84
C GLN A 308 14.49 3.30 -23.34
N LEU A 309 14.11 2.36 -24.20
CA LEU A 309 14.99 1.43 -24.90
C LEU A 309 15.38 1.89 -26.31
N ASN A 310 15.02 3.12 -26.70
CA ASN A 310 15.24 3.69 -28.04
C ASN A 310 14.58 2.85 -29.17
N LEU A 311 13.51 2.13 -28.85
CA LEU A 311 12.68 1.37 -29.81
C LEU A 311 11.59 2.27 -30.38
N GLY A 312 12.03 3.19 -31.24
CA GLY A 312 11.18 4.16 -31.92
C GLY A 312 10.22 3.55 -32.96
N THR A 313 10.12 4.20 -34.12
CA THR A 313 9.35 3.71 -35.26
C THR A 313 10.00 2.48 -35.88
N ALA A 314 9.18 1.62 -36.47
CA ALA A 314 9.69 0.45 -37.18
C ALA A 314 10.68 0.89 -38.27
N PRO A 315 11.82 0.20 -38.42
CA PRO A 315 12.76 0.51 -39.50
C PRO A 315 12.05 0.41 -40.85
N GLN A 316 12.28 1.38 -41.73
CA GLN A 316 11.68 1.35 -43.06
C GLN A 316 12.25 0.18 -43.87
N PRO A 317 11.42 -0.52 -44.67
CA PRO A 317 11.90 -1.59 -45.53
C PRO A 317 12.91 -1.02 -46.52
N THR A 318 14.10 -1.61 -46.56
CA THR A 318 15.15 -1.22 -47.51
C THR A 318 14.67 -1.47 -48.94
N THR A 319 14.50 -0.39 -49.72
CA THR A 319 13.91 -0.42 -51.08
C THR A 319 14.83 -1.05 -52.15
N ASP A 320 16.07 -1.38 -51.81
CA ASP A 320 17.10 -1.86 -52.77
C ASP A 320 17.19 -3.39 -52.88
N ARG A 321 16.32 -4.15 -52.21
CA ARG A 321 16.33 -5.63 -52.29
C ARG A 321 15.29 -6.15 -53.29
N HIS A 322 15.78 -6.68 -54.41
CA HIS A 322 14.98 -7.35 -55.45
C HIS A 322 14.40 -8.71 -55.03
N ASP A 323 14.82 -9.28 -53.89
CA ASP A 323 14.36 -10.59 -53.42
C ASP A 323 13.25 -10.46 -52.36
N ALA A 324 11.99 -10.53 -52.80
CA ALA A 324 10.79 -10.46 -51.95
C ALA A 324 10.59 -11.66 -50.99
N ARG A 325 11.57 -12.58 -50.86
CA ARG A 325 11.42 -13.86 -50.14
C ARG A 325 12.07 -13.91 -48.75
N THR A 326 12.96 -12.99 -48.40
CA THR A 326 13.62 -12.96 -47.08
C THR A 326 13.17 -11.74 -46.28
N PRO A 327 12.57 -11.92 -45.08
CA PRO A 327 12.23 -10.81 -44.19
C PRO A 327 13.49 -10.00 -43.85
N ASP A 328 13.37 -8.67 -43.81
CA ASP A 328 14.47 -7.80 -43.38
C ASP A 328 14.87 -8.17 -41.93
N PRO A 329 16.12 -8.59 -41.67
CA PRO A 329 16.55 -9.00 -40.34
C PRO A 329 16.39 -7.90 -39.29
N ALA A 330 16.52 -6.63 -39.68
CA ALA A 330 16.32 -5.50 -38.76
C ALA A 330 14.85 -5.34 -38.34
N LEU A 331 13.92 -5.53 -39.29
CA LEU A 331 12.49 -5.47 -39.01
C LEU A 331 12.02 -6.70 -38.20
N ALA A 332 12.59 -7.88 -38.48
CA ALA A 332 12.31 -9.10 -37.72
C ALA A 332 12.75 -8.98 -36.26
N GLU A 333 13.95 -8.44 -36.01
CA GLU A 333 14.46 -8.22 -34.65
C GLU A 333 13.64 -7.16 -33.91
N TYR A 334 13.24 -6.08 -34.59
CA TYR A 334 12.32 -5.07 -34.03
C TYR A 334 10.99 -5.69 -33.60
N HIS A 335 10.33 -6.47 -34.45
CA HIS A 335 9.07 -7.14 -34.11
C HIS A 335 9.25 -8.14 -32.96
N ARG A 336 10.38 -8.84 -32.90
CA ARG A 336 10.71 -9.75 -31.80
C ARG A 336 10.81 -9.00 -30.48
N GLN A 337 11.54 -7.88 -30.44
CA GLN A 337 11.70 -7.07 -29.23
C GLN A 337 10.39 -6.44 -28.79
N VAL A 338 9.59 -5.89 -29.72
CA VAL A 338 8.27 -5.34 -29.40
C VAL A 338 7.34 -6.41 -28.84
N LYS A 339 7.35 -7.63 -29.39
CA LYS A 339 6.57 -8.75 -28.88
C LYS A 339 7.04 -9.19 -27.48
N ALA A 340 8.35 -9.22 -27.25
CA ALA A 340 8.91 -9.51 -25.94
C ALA A 340 8.52 -8.45 -24.90
N LEU A 341 8.49 -7.16 -25.28
CA LEU A 341 8.00 -6.09 -24.41
C LEU A 341 6.49 -6.21 -24.13
N GLN A 342 5.68 -6.57 -25.12
CA GLN A 342 4.26 -6.85 -24.92
C GLN A 342 4.06 -7.95 -23.87
N HIS A 343 4.77 -9.06 -24.05
CA HIS A 343 4.74 -10.16 -23.09
C HIS A 343 5.23 -9.74 -21.69
N ALA A 344 6.29 -8.93 -21.63
CA ALA A 344 6.79 -8.39 -20.37
C ALA A 344 5.74 -7.54 -19.63
N VAL A 345 5.00 -6.68 -20.36
CA VAL A 345 3.90 -5.88 -19.78
C VAL A 345 2.72 -6.75 -19.38
N ASP A 346 2.39 -7.79 -20.14
CA ASP A 346 1.32 -8.73 -19.77
C ASP A 346 1.68 -9.51 -18.49
N CYS A 347 2.98 -9.82 -18.28
CA CYS A 347 3.48 -10.54 -17.11
C CYS A 347 3.66 -9.65 -15.86
N LEU A 348 4.30 -8.48 -15.99
CA LEU A 348 4.64 -7.60 -14.88
C LEU A 348 3.53 -6.58 -14.57
N GLY A 349 2.75 -6.21 -15.59
CA GLY A 349 1.77 -5.14 -15.58
C GLY A 349 2.37 -3.73 -15.53
N GLY A 350 1.54 -2.74 -15.26
CA GLY A 350 1.90 -1.31 -15.36
C GLY A 350 2.55 -0.68 -14.12
N ARG A 351 3.01 -1.48 -13.15
CA ARG A 351 3.60 -0.94 -11.92
C ARG A 351 4.95 -0.32 -12.23
N LEU A 352 5.11 0.98 -12.02
CA LEU A 352 6.34 1.70 -12.35
C LEU A 352 7.60 1.03 -11.80
N THR A 353 7.63 0.68 -10.51
CA THR A 353 8.83 0.07 -9.91
C THR A 353 9.22 -1.26 -10.56
N ASP A 354 8.25 -2.03 -11.05
CA ASP A 354 8.50 -3.31 -11.72
C ASP A 354 8.98 -3.07 -13.16
N LEU A 355 8.42 -2.06 -13.84
CA LEU A 355 8.85 -1.63 -15.18
C LEU A 355 10.26 -1.01 -15.17
N GLU A 356 10.61 -0.22 -14.16
CA GLU A 356 11.95 0.35 -13.99
C GLU A 356 12.98 -0.74 -13.70
N LEU A 357 12.63 -1.73 -12.88
CA LEU A 357 13.50 -2.88 -12.62
C LEU A 357 13.76 -3.69 -13.91
N LEU A 358 12.73 -3.88 -14.74
CA LEU A 358 12.88 -4.48 -16.06
C LEU A 358 13.83 -3.66 -16.93
N LEU A 359 13.59 -2.35 -17.03
CA LEU A 359 14.43 -1.45 -17.83
C LEU A 359 15.89 -1.50 -17.39
N GLN A 360 16.14 -1.47 -16.07
CA GLN A 360 17.48 -1.54 -15.51
C GLN A 360 18.20 -2.82 -15.94
N LYS A 361 17.51 -3.97 -15.86
CA LYS A 361 18.07 -5.27 -16.27
C LYS A 361 18.39 -5.32 -17.76
N VAL A 362 17.47 -4.82 -18.59
CA VAL A 362 17.64 -4.79 -20.05
C VAL A 362 18.78 -3.84 -20.45
N LYS A 363 18.87 -2.65 -19.84
CA LYS A 363 20.00 -1.73 -20.04
C LYS A 363 21.32 -2.29 -19.51
N GLY A 364 21.26 -3.17 -18.51
CA GLY A 364 22.40 -3.96 -18.03
C GLY A 364 22.82 -5.10 -18.97
N GLY A 365 22.16 -5.27 -20.12
CA GLY A 365 22.49 -6.28 -21.13
C GLY A 365 21.75 -7.61 -20.99
N GLN A 366 20.84 -7.74 -20.02
CA GLN A 366 20.03 -8.96 -19.87
C GLN A 366 18.91 -9.00 -20.94
N PRO A 367 18.66 -10.13 -21.62
CA PRO A 367 17.56 -10.23 -22.57
C PRO A 367 16.20 -10.07 -21.86
N ILE A 368 15.22 -9.46 -22.55
CA ILE A 368 13.91 -9.07 -21.97
C ILE A 368 13.21 -10.26 -21.30
N ASP A 369 13.12 -11.40 -21.98
CA ASP A 369 12.42 -12.58 -21.46
C ASP A 369 13.08 -13.15 -20.19
N GLU A 370 14.42 -13.13 -20.15
CA GLU A 370 15.18 -13.60 -18.98
C GLU A 370 15.06 -12.62 -17.81
N ALA A 371 15.09 -11.32 -18.09
CA ALA A 371 14.87 -10.28 -17.09
C ALA A 371 13.48 -10.39 -16.46
N VAL A 372 12.44 -10.61 -17.27
CA VAL A 372 11.07 -10.85 -16.78
C VAL A 372 11.02 -12.10 -15.91
N LYS A 373 11.60 -13.21 -16.38
CA LYS A 373 11.64 -14.47 -15.63
C LYS A 373 12.32 -14.29 -14.27
N ASP A 374 13.45 -13.58 -14.21
CA ASP A 374 14.16 -13.32 -12.96
C ASP A 374 13.33 -12.46 -11.99
N ILE A 375 12.68 -11.39 -12.47
CA ILE A 375 11.78 -10.55 -11.65
C ILE A 375 10.64 -11.41 -11.08
N VAL A 376 10.01 -12.24 -11.92
CA VAL A 376 8.92 -13.12 -11.49
C VAL A 376 9.40 -14.14 -10.48
N GLN A 377 10.51 -14.85 -10.72
CA GLN A 377 11.03 -15.89 -9.81
C GLN A 377 11.49 -15.33 -8.46
N LYS A 378 12.10 -14.14 -8.46
CA LYS A 378 12.39 -13.42 -7.22
C LYS A 378 11.11 -13.09 -6.45
N THR A 379 10.09 -12.59 -7.14
CA THR A 379 8.80 -12.25 -6.52
C THR A 379 8.05 -13.50 -6.03
N VAL A 380 8.13 -14.63 -6.74
CA VAL A 380 7.63 -15.94 -6.29
C VAL A 380 8.27 -16.32 -4.95
N SER A 381 9.58 -16.21 -4.86
CA SER A 381 10.33 -16.51 -3.63
C SER A 381 9.93 -15.59 -2.47
N GLU A 382 9.72 -14.30 -2.74
CA GLU A 382 9.24 -13.32 -1.77
C GLU A 382 7.82 -13.68 -1.26
N VAL A 383 6.89 -13.99 -2.16
CA VAL A 383 5.51 -14.38 -1.79
C VAL A 383 5.50 -15.69 -1.00
N ARG A 384 6.27 -16.70 -1.44
CA ARG A 384 6.38 -17.98 -0.73
C ARG A 384 6.92 -17.77 0.70
N LYS A 385 7.98 -16.98 0.86
CA LYS A 385 8.58 -16.71 2.17
C LYS A 385 7.69 -15.86 3.07
N PHE A 386 7.01 -14.86 2.52
CA PHE A 386 6.25 -13.89 3.32
C PHE A 386 4.83 -14.35 3.62
N ALA A 387 4.12 -14.90 2.63
CA ALA A 387 2.68 -15.18 2.74
C ALA A 387 2.36 -16.67 2.99
N LEU A 388 3.26 -17.58 2.62
CA LEU A 388 3.04 -19.03 2.66
C LEU A 388 4.05 -19.79 3.55
N SER A 389 5.00 -19.10 4.19
CA SER A 389 5.97 -19.75 5.07
C SER A 389 5.34 -20.18 6.40
N THR A 390 5.69 -21.38 6.83
CA THR A 390 5.20 -22.03 8.05
C THR A 390 6.20 -22.02 9.19
N ASP A 391 7.42 -21.53 8.97
CA ASP A 391 8.49 -21.64 9.96
C ASP A 391 8.37 -20.55 11.02
N ASP A 392 7.85 -20.92 12.20
CA ASP A 392 7.75 -20.05 13.38
C ASP A 392 9.12 -19.67 13.98
N GLN A 393 10.22 -20.26 13.50
CA GLN A 393 11.57 -19.87 13.96
C GLN A 393 12.00 -18.47 13.45
N ASP A 394 11.39 -17.98 12.37
CA ASP A 394 11.57 -16.62 11.83
C ASP A 394 10.54 -15.61 12.39
N ALA A 395 9.90 -15.92 13.52
CA ALA A 395 8.89 -15.07 14.17
C ALA A 395 9.39 -13.68 14.59
N SER A 396 10.71 -13.45 14.64
CA SER A 396 11.30 -12.12 14.90
C SER A 396 11.09 -11.14 13.73
N ASN A 397 11.00 -11.65 12.48
CA ASN A 397 10.71 -10.84 11.30
C ASN A 397 9.21 -10.66 11.04
N ARG A 398 8.37 -11.55 11.60
CA ARG A 398 6.90 -11.46 11.53
C ARG A 398 6.33 -10.40 12.50
N SER A 399 7.18 -9.56 13.10
CA SER A 399 6.82 -8.59 14.15
C SER A 399 5.81 -7.52 13.74
N LEU A 400 5.53 -7.32 12.44
CA LEU A 400 4.47 -6.40 11.98
C LEU A 400 3.16 -7.10 11.60
N VAL A 401 3.15 -8.44 11.49
CA VAL A 401 1.96 -9.24 11.15
C VAL A 401 1.99 -10.54 11.96
N LYS A 402 2.17 -10.42 13.27
CA LYS A 402 2.10 -11.59 14.15
C LYS A 402 0.62 -11.94 14.31
N GLY A 403 0.15 -12.98 13.59
CA GLY A 403 -1.22 -13.51 13.70
C GLY A 403 -2.25 -12.92 12.72
N GLY A 404 -1.83 -12.38 11.57
CA GLY A 404 -2.76 -11.80 10.59
C GLY A 404 -3.55 -12.84 9.81
N TRP A 405 -2.90 -13.87 9.28
CA TRP A 405 -3.52 -14.95 8.49
C TRP A 405 -2.70 -16.23 8.57
N ASP A 406 -3.32 -17.36 8.21
CA ASP A 406 -2.64 -18.65 8.02
C ASP A 406 -2.26 -18.91 6.56
N ALA A 407 -1.22 -19.71 6.33
CA ALA A 407 -0.76 -20.07 4.98
C ALA A 407 -1.87 -20.77 4.16
N THR A 408 -2.74 -21.57 4.78
CA THR A 408 -3.88 -22.21 4.09
C THR A 408 -4.93 -21.20 3.66
N GLN A 409 -5.14 -20.12 4.44
CA GLN A 409 -6.06 -19.04 4.11
C GLN A 409 -5.56 -18.24 2.91
N PHE A 410 -4.27 -17.89 2.90
CA PHE A 410 -3.69 -17.19 1.75
C PHE A 410 -3.64 -18.10 0.51
N TRP A 411 -3.36 -19.40 0.67
CA TRP A 411 -3.42 -20.38 -0.42
C TRP A 411 -4.80 -20.43 -1.08
N ALA A 412 -5.88 -20.46 -0.30
CA ALA A 412 -7.24 -20.46 -0.83
C ALA A 412 -7.55 -19.19 -1.66
N VAL A 413 -7.10 -18.02 -1.19
CA VAL A 413 -7.23 -16.76 -1.94
C VAL A 413 -6.40 -16.80 -3.22
N LEU A 414 -5.16 -17.30 -3.14
CA LEU A 414 -4.28 -17.44 -4.29
C LEU A 414 -4.92 -18.33 -5.37
N VAL A 415 -5.45 -19.50 -5.00
CA VAL A 415 -6.13 -20.41 -5.93
C VAL A 415 -7.33 -19.71 -6.59
N ALA A 416 -8.19 -19.06 -5.80
CA ALA A 416 -9.34 -18.34 -6.35
C ALA A 416 -8.93 -17.22 -7.32
N LEU A 417 -7.87 -16.47 -7.00
CA LEU A 417 -7.32 -15.40 -7.85
C LEU A 417 -6.59 -15.91 -9.11
N THR A 418 -6.23 -17.20 -9.17
CA THR A 418 -5.67 -17.81 -10.40
C THR A 418 -6.76 -18.27 -11.36
N GLU A 419 -7.95 -18.60 -10.86
CA GLU A 419 -9.11 -18.99 -11.66
C GLU A 419 -9.81 -17.75 -12.26
N SER A 420 -9.92 -16.68 -11.48
CA SER A 420 -10.45 -15.40 -11.93
C SER A 420 -9.61 -14.23 -11.42
N ASP A 421 -9.36 -13.23 -12.28
CA ASP A 421 -8.55 -12.05 -11.92
C ASP A 421 -9.15 -11.22 -10.77
N THR A 422 -10.46 -11.34 -10.57
CA THR A 422 -11.21 -10.76 -9.47
C THR A 422 -12.12 -11.80 -8.84
N VAL A 423 -12.29 -11.75 -7.53
CA VAL A 423 -13.15 -12.70 -6.78
C VAL A 423 -14.07 -11.90 -5.87
N ASN A 424 -15.31 -12.36 -5.70
CA ASN A 424 -16.25 -11.72 -4.77
C ASN A 424 -15.76 -11.83 -3.31
N TYR A 425 -15.73 -10.72 -2.59
CA TYR A 425 -15.25 -10.64 -1.21
C TYR A 425 -16.03 -11.57 -0.27
N HIS A 426 -17.37 -11.58 -0.36
CA HIS A 426 -18.23 -12.39 0.51
C HIS A 426 -18.10 -13.88 0.18
N ALA A 427 -17.84 -14.24 -1.09
CA ALA A 427 -17.54 -15.61 -1.47
C ALA A 427 -16.25 -16.12 -0.81
N LEU A 428 -15.16 -15.35 -0.84
CA LEU A 428 -13.91 -15.71 -0.15
C LEU A 428 -14.11 -15.85 1.36
N ARG A 429 -14.81 -14.90 1.97
CA ARG A 429 -15.14 -14.92 3.40
C ARG A 429 -15.92 -16.17 3.81
N SER A 430 -16.77 -16.68 2.92
CA SER A 430 -17.59 -17.87 3.17
C SER A 430 -16.83 -19.20 3.05
N LEU A 431 -15.59 -19.18 2.53
CA LEU A 431 -14.80 -20.40 2.42
C LEU A 431 -14.53 -21.02 3.80
N PRO A 432 -14.47 -22.37 3.90
CA PRO A 432 -14.29 -23.06 5.18
C PRO A 432 -13.03 -22.65 5.95
N VAL A 433 -11.97 -22.21 5.25
CA VAL A 433 -10.73 -21.74 5.87
C VAL A 433 -10.85 -20.36 6.55
N PHE A 434 -11.84 -19.54 6.17
CA PHE A 434 -12.10 -18.23 6.78
C PHE A 434 -13.22 -18.29 7.82
N ASN A 435 -14.20 -19.19 7.69
CA ASN A 435 -15.34 -19.33 8.62
C ASN A 435 -16.07 -18.00 8.93
N GLY A 436 -16.13 -17.08 7.97
CA GLY A 436 -16.76 -15.78 8.18
C GLY A 436 -15.85 -14.72 8.84
N ASP A 437 -14.59 -15.01 9.12
CA ASP A 437 -13.64 -14.05 9.69
C ASP A 437 -13.05 -13.12 8.62
N ASP A 438 -13.17 -11.81 8.85
CA ASP A 438 -12.67 -10.76 7.99
C ASP A 438 -11.22 -10.37 8.31
N LYS A 439 -10.72 -10.66 9.52
CA LYS A 439 -9.38 -10.25 9.97
C LYS A 439 -8.27 -10.74 9.04
N PRO A 440 -8.29 -11.99 8.54
CA PRO A 440 -7.26 -12.45 7.62
C PRO A 440 -7.25 -11.68 6.29
N LEU A 441 -8.42 -11.37 5.73
CA LEU A 441 -8.52 -10.59 4.48
C LEU A 441 -8.04 -9.15 4.69
N GLN A 442 -8.40 -8.52 5.82
CA GLN A 442 -7.91 -7.19 6.19
C GLN A 442 -6.39 -7.18 6.39
N ALA A 443 -5.84 -8.22 7.03
CA ALA A 443 -4.40 -8.34 7.23
C ALA A 443 -3.65 -8.57 5.89
N MET A 444 -4.21 -9.34 4.96
CA MET A 444 -3.65 -9.52 3.61
C MET A 444 -3.70 -8.22 2.78
N GLU A 445 -4.79 -7.44 2.91
CA GLU A 445 -4.91 -6.13 2.27
C GLU A 445 -3.90 -5.13 2.85
N TYR A 446 -3.76 -5.13 4.18
CA TYR A 446 -2.78 -4.33 4.88
C TYR A 446 -1.36 -4.65 4.41
N ALA A 447 -1.05 -5.94 4.28
CA ALA A 447 0.23 -6.43 3.81
C ALA A 447 0.49 -6.19 2.31
N GLU A 448 -0.47 -5.59 1.59
CA GLU A 448 -0.40 -5.34 0.15
C GLU A 448 -0.21 -6.63 -0.67
N LEU A 449 -0.80 -7.74 -0.21
CA LEU A 449 -0.90 -8.99 -0.96
C LEU A 449 -2.12 -8.95 -1.88
N ILE A 450 -3.24 -8.48 -1.35
CA ILE A 450 -4.49 -8.28 -2.06
C ILE A 450 -4.95 -6.82 -1.97
N LEU A 451 -5.87 -6.43 -2.84
CA LEU A 451 -6.62 -5.19 -2.74
C LEU A 451 -8.11 -5.52 -2.65
N VAL A 452 -8.80 -4.87 -1.72
CA VAL A 452 -10.26 -4.94 -1.62
C VAL A 452 -10.86 -3.70 -2.28
N SER A 453 -11.69 -3.92 -3.29
CA SER A 453 -12.50 -2.87 -3.89
C SER A 453 -13.74 -2.63 -3.03
N ASN A 454 -14.03 -1.35 -2.79
CA ASN A 454 -15.22 -0.93 -2.05
C ASN A 454 -16.16 -0.14 -2.97
N GLU A 455 -17.42 -0.53 -3.00
CA GLU A 455 -18.51 0.21 -3.66
C GLU A 455 -19.50 0.63 -2.57
N ASP A 456 -19.88 1.91 -2.55
CA ASP A 456 -20.77 2.50 -1.53
C ASP A 456 -20.36 2.21 -0.07
N GLY A 457 -19.05 2.12 0.17
CA GLY A 457 -18.49 1.82 1.50
C GLY A 457 -18.53 0.35 1.91
N ARG A 458 -18.92 -0.56 0.99
CA ARG A 458 -18.95 -2.01 1.23
C ARG A 458 -17.88 -2.74 0.39
N PRO A 459 -17.15 -3.71 0.98
CA PRO A 459 -16.30 -4.63 0.22
C PRO A 459 -17.06 -5.45 -0.82
N THR A 460 -16.66 -5.37 -2.09
CA THR A 460 -17.29 -6.08 -3.22
C THR A 460 -16.39 -7.16 -3.80
N HIS A 461 -15.19 -6.80 -4.24
CA HIS A 461 -14.28 -7.68 -4.96
C HIS A 461 -12.86 -7.61 -4.43
N VAL A 462 -12.15 -8.72 -4.52
CA VAL A 462 -10.74 -8.88 -4.17
C VAL A 462 -9.95 -9.13 -5.44
N ARG A 463 -8.78 -8.50 -5.56
CA ARG A 463 -7.81 -8.70 -6.65
C ARG A 463 -6.38 -8.69 -6.13
N PRO A 464 -5.39 -9.14 -6.91
CA PRO A 464 -3.99 -8.99 -6.51
C PRO A 464 -3.63 -7.51 -6.31
N ALA A 465 -2.90 -7.20 -5.25
CA ALA A 465 -2.54 -5.81 -4.91
C ALA A 465 -1.60 -5.18 -5.94
N ARG A 466 -0.73 -6.00 -6.53
CA ARG A 466 0.24 -5.62 -7.56
C ARG A 466 -0.05 -6.40 -8.84
N PRO A 467 0.05 -5.78 -10.03
CA PRO A 467 -0.19 -6.46 -11.29
C PRO A 467 0.67 -7.73 -11.50
N VAL A 468 1.96 -7.68 -11.14
CA VAL A 468 2.89 -8.82 -11.22
C VAL A 468 2.41 -10.05 -10.43
N PHE A 469 1.60 -9.87 -9.37
CA PHE A 469 1.09 -10.98 -8.58
C PHE A 469 0.14 -11.89 -9.35
N LYS A 470 -0.52 -11.40 -10.41
CA LYS A 470 -1.32 -12.27 -11.29
C LYS A 470 -0.46 -13.38 -11.89
N THR A 471 0.71 -13.04 -12.41
CA THR A 471 1.66 -14.00 -12.98
C THR A 471 2.30 -14.86 -11.90
N VAL A 472 2.74 -14.25 -10.80
CA VAL A 472 3.37 -14.96 -9.67
C VAL A 472 2.44 -16.00 -9.04
N PHE A 473 1.16 -15.68 -8.84
CA PHE A 473 0.19 -16.63 -8.29
C PHE A 473 -0.01 -17.82 -9.23
N ARG A 474 -0.06 -17.58 -10.54
CA ARG A 474 -0.14 -18.65 -11.54
C ARG A 474 1.11 -19.54 -11.52
N GLU A 475 2.30 -18.95 -11.48
CA GLU A 475 3.58 -19.68 -11.38
C GLU A 475 3.64 -20.54 -10.10
N ILE A 476 3.23 -19.97 -8.95
CA ILE A 476 3.17 -20.71 -7.69
C ILE A 476 2.19 -21.88 -7.79
N ARG A 477 1.04 -21.70 -8.45
CA ARG A 477 0.01 -22.73 -8.62
C ARG A 477 0.42 -23.82 -9.61
N GLN A 478 1.24 -23.49 -10.60
CA GLN A 478 1.73 -24.41 -11.63
C GLN A 478 2.87 -25.31 -11.14
N ASP A 479 3.54 -24.97 -10.04
CA ASP A 479 4.52 -25.85 -9.38
C ASP A 479 3.79 -27.06 -8.76
N PRO A 480 3.91 -28.27 -9.32
CA PRO A 480 3.08 -29.40 -8.94
C PRO A 480 3.37 -29.88 -7.51
N VAL A 481 4.64 -29.91 -7.12
CA VAL A 481 5.07 -30.36 -5.78
C VAL A 481 4.58 -29.37 -4.74
N TYR A 482 4.78 -28.08 -4.99
CA TYR A 482 4.38 -27.04 -4.05
C TYR A 482 2.85 -26.96 -3.93
N ALA A 483 2.14 -27.01 -5.05
CA ALA A 483 0.69 -26.99 -5.07
C ALA A 483 0.08 -28.20 -4.35
N ALA A 484 0.63 -29.41 -4.58
CA ALA A 484 0.17 -30.61 -3.88
C ALA A 484 0.45 -30.54 -2.37
N THR A 485 1.61 -30.00 -1.98
CA THR A 485 1.96 -29.81 -0.57
C THR A 485 1.02 -28.82 0.14
N MET A 486 0.72 -27.69 -0.49
CA MET A 486 -0.19 -26.69 0.08
C MET A 486 -1.65 -27.18 0.12
N GLN A 487 -2.07 -27.93 -0.90
CA GLN A 487 -3.39 -28.55 -0.92
C GLN A 487 -3.52 -29.61 0.18
N TYR A 488 -2.52 -30.47 0.36
CA TYR A 488 -2.47 -31.46 1.43
C TYR A 488 -2.59 -30.81 2.81
N ARG A 489 -1.84 -29.73 3.05
CA ARG A 489 -1.93 -28.94 4.30
C ARG A 489 -3.31 -28.34 4.51
N THR A 490 -3.90 -27.76 3.46
CA THR A 490 -5.26 -27.20 3.51
C THR A 490 -6.26 -28.28 3.89
N ASN A 491 -6.18 -29.46 3.26
CA ASN A 491 -7.02 -30.60 3.57
C ASN A 491 -6.85 -31.09 5.00
N GLN A 492 -5.61 -31.13 5.53
CA GLN A 492 -5.37 -31.47 6.94
C GLN A 492 -6.03 -30.48 7.90
N ALA A 493 -5.95 -29.17 7.63
CA ALA A 493 -6.62 -28.15 8.44
C ALA A 493 -8.15 -28.32 8.42
N LEU A 494 -8.72 -28.61 7.25
CA LEU A 494 -10.15 -28.87 7.10
C LEU A 494 -10.60 -30.16 7.80
N ILE A 495 -9.80 -31.22 7.76
CA ILE A 495 -10.07 -32.47 8.48
C ILE A 495 -10.09 -32.20 9.99
N GLN A 496 -9.10 -31.47 10.52
CA GLN A 496 -9.07 -31.10 11.95
C GLN A 496 -10.31 -30.29 12.34
N GLN A 497 -10.74 -29.37 11.48
CA GLN A 497 -11.94 -28.59 11.70
C GLN A 497 -13.21 -29.46 11.72
N GLN A 498 -13.37 -30.40 10.79
CA GLN A 498 -14.50 -31.32 10.80
C GLN A 498 -14.47 -32.27 12.00
N ALA A 499 -13.28 -32.75 12.40
CA ALA A 499 -13.12 -33.60 13.58
C ALA A 499 -13.57 -32.87 14.87
N GLN A 500 -13.22 -31.59 15.03
CA GLN A 500 -13.73 -30.78 16.14
C GLN A 500 -15.24 -30.63 16.12
N ARG A 501 -15.85 -30.43 14.94
CA ARG A 501 -17.31 -30.37 14.80
C ARG A 501 -17.97 -31.70 15.16
N ILE A 502 -17.33 -32.83 14.85
CA ILE A 502 -17.78 -34.16 15.24
C ILE A 502 -17.75 -34.29 16.76
N THR A 503 -16.63 -34.00 17.42
CA THR A 503 -16.51 -34.06 18.88
C THR A 503 -17.55 -33.18 19.57
N GLN A 504 -17.79 -31.96 19.09
CA GLN A 504 -18.82 -31.07 19.64
C GLN A 504 -20.24 -31.65 19.49
N ALA A 505 -20.56 -32.25 18.35
CA ALA A 505 -21.86 -32.88 18.13
C ALA A 505 -22.03 -34.16 18.98
N GLU A 506 -20.97 -34.93 19.18
CA GLU A 506 -20.95 -36.10 20.07
C GLU A 506 -21.17 -35.70 21.54
N GLU A 507 -20.48 -34.66 22.01
CA GLU A 507 -20.69 -34.11 23.35
C GLU A 507 -22.13 -33.61 23.56
N GLU A 508 -22.71 -32.95 22.55
CA GLU A 508 -24.11 -32.50 22.60
C GLU A 508 -25.07 -33.69 22.67
N LEU A 509 -24.84 -34.74 21.88
CA LEU A 509 -25.64 -35.97 21.92
C LEU A 509 -25.55 -36.68 23.29
N GLN A 510 -24.37 -36.75 23.89
CA GLN A 510 -24.19 -37.31 25.23
C GLN A 510 -24.95 -36.51 26.30
N ARG A 511 -24.96 -35.17 26.20
CA ARG A 511 -25.75 -34.30 27.09
C ARG A 511 -27.25 -34.53 26.90
N LEU A 512 -27.72 -34.66 25.67
CA LEU A 512 -29.12 -34.95 25.36
C LEU A 512 -29.55 -36.31 25.92
N GLN A 513 -28.69 -37.32 25.83
CA GLN A 513 -28.91 -38.62 26.47
C GLN A 513 -29.03 -38.48 28.00
N GLY A 514 -28.12 -37.72 28.62
CA GLY A 514 -28.17 -37.42 30.07
C GLY A 514 -29.46 -36.71 30.51
N MET A 515 -29.96 -35.78 29.70
CA MET A 515 -31.23 -35.09 29.95
C MET A 515 -32.44 -36.03 29.81
N ALA A 516 -32.43 -36.93 28.83
CA ALA A 516 -33.47 -37.94 28.69
C ALA A 516 -33.52 -38.90 29.89
N THR A 517 -32.37 -39.22 30.50
CA THR A 517 -32.31 -40.00 31.73
C THR A 517 -32.75 -39.24 32.99
N LEU A 518 -32.57 -37.91 33.03
CA LEU A 518 -32.98 -37.04 34.16
C LEU A 518 -34.49 -36.79 34.24
N HIS A 519 -35.23 -36.93 33.13
CA HIS A 519 -36.70 -36.81 33.10
C HIS A 519 -37.46 -38.08 33.55
N GLY A 520 -36.81 -38.96 34.33
CA GLY A 520 -37.49 -40.03 35.06
C GLY A 520 -37.84 -41.27 34.23
N ILE A 521 -36.95 -41.68 33.33
CA ILE A 521 -37.12 -42.90 32.53
C ILE A 521 -36.05 -43.91 32.97
N PRO A 522 -36.42 -45.06 33.55
CA PRO A 522 -35.45 -46.01 34.07
C PRO A 522 -34.64 -46.64 32.92
N SER A 523 -33.35 -46.83 33.17
CA SER A 523 -32.45 -47.66 32.37
C SER A 523 -33.12 -48.99 31.99
N PRO A 524 -32.97 -49.51 30.75
CA PRO A 524 -33.29 -50.91 30.49
C PRO A 524 -32.40 -51.76 31.41
N GLN A 525 -33.00 -52.69 32.15
CA GLN A 525 -32.23 -53.62 32.97
C GLN A 525 -31.35 -54.50 32.06
N PRO A 526 -30.11 -54.81 32.48
CA PRO A 526 -29.27 -55.72 31.74
C PRO A 526 -29.90 -57.12 31.80
N TYR A 527 -30.22 -57.70 30.64
CA TYR A 527 -30.50 -59.13 30.55
C TYR A 527 -29.24 -59.87 30.99
N SER A 528 -29.35 -60.59 32.09
CA SER A 528 -28.33 -61.50 32.61
C SER A 528 -28.11 -62.64 31.63
N LEU A 529 -26.95 -62.65 30.98
CA LEU A 529 -26.37 -63.87 30.43
C LEU A 529 -25.37 -64.41 31.45
N GLU A 530 -25.57 -65.67 31.86
CA GLU A 530 -24.71 -66.41 32.77
C GLU A 530 -23.26 -66.47 32.26
N PRO A 531 -22.26 -66.53 33.16
CA PRO A 531 -20.87 -66.46 32.77
C PRO A 531 -20.31 -67.85 32.47
N GLU A 532 -20.08 -68.17 31.20
CA GLU A 532 -19.10 -69.19 30.87
C GLU A 532 -17.69 -68.58 30.86
N THR A 533 -16.83 -69.26 31.60
CA THR A 533 -15.49 -68.92 32.01
C THR A 533 -14.51 -68.80 30.83
N ASN A 534 -13.76 -67.69 30.74
CA ASN A 534 -12.30 -67.77 30.75
C ASN A 534 -11.65 -66.40 31.00
N LYS A 535 -10.82 -66.33 32.05
CA LYS A 535 -9.94 -65.19 32.32
C LYS A 535 -8.65 -65.38 31.53
N SER A 536 -8.23 -64.39 30.74
CA SER A 536 -6.79 -64.13 30.53
C SER A 536 -6.51 -62.80 29.82
N HIS A 537 -5.81 -61.93 30.56
CA HIS A 537 -4.82 -60.93 30.14
C HIS A 537 -5.23 -59.76 29.22
N TRP A 538 -5.33 -58.57 29.83
CA TRP A 538 -5.03 -57.29 29.16
C TRP A 538 -3.88 -56.60 29.88
N ARG A 539 -2.69 -56.60 29.24
CA ARG A 539 -1.56 -55.74 29.61
C ARG A 539 -1.77 -54.36 28.99
N TRP A 540 -1.63 -53.34 29.81
CA TRP A 540 -1.60 -51.93 29.44
C TRP A 540 -0.31 -51.57 28.68
N LEU A 541 -0.45 -50.96 27.50
CA LEU A 541 0.48 -50.10 26.75
C LEU A 541 -0.43 -49.36 25.73
N GLY A 542 -0.71 -48.07 25.82
CA GLY A 542 0.22 -46.98 25.59
C GLY A 542 0.22 -46.61 24.10
N TRP A 543 -0.36 -45.44 23.76
CA TRP A 543 -0.36 -44.71 22.47
C TRP A 543 -1.57 -44.90 21.52
N THR A 544 -2.31 -43.79 21.36
CA THR A 544 -3.14 -43.33 20.23
C THR A 544 -3.79 -44.38 19.32
N ARG A 545 -5.08 -44.62 19.54
CA ARG A 545 -6.01 -45.03 18.48
C ARG A 545 -7.25 -44.14 18.54
N VAL A 546 -7.41 -43.30 17.52
CA VAL A 546 -8.75 -42.94 17.05
C VAL A 546 -9.45 -44.27 16.78
N LEU A 547 -10.51 -44.55 17.53
CA LEU A 547 -11.24 -45.81 17.43
C LEU A 547 -11.77 -45.96 16.00
N SER A 548 -11.18 -46.86 15.24
CA SER A 548 -11.64 -47.25 13.90
C SER A 548 -13.07 -47.80 13.96
N PRO A 549 -13.97 -47.47 13.01
CA PRO A 549 -15.42 -47.78 13.09
C PRO A 549 -15.81 -49.26 12.94
N ARG A 550 -14.86 -50.20 12.85
CA ARG A 550 -15.20 -51.62 12.63
C ARG A 550 -15.74 -52.33 13.88
N TRP A 551 -15.49 -51.79 15.07
CA TRP A 551 -16.02 -52.36 16.32
C TRP A 551 -17.52 -52.07 16.52
N TRP A 552 -18.02 -50.94 16.00
CA TRP A 552 -19.45 -50.64 16.01
C TRP A 552 -20.21 -51.44 14.94
N TRP A 553 -19.60 -51.70 13.79
CA TRP A 553 -20.19 -52.52 12.74
C TRP A 553 -20.22 -54.03 13.05
N ALA A 554 -19.27 -54.55 13.84
CA ALA A 554 -19.20 -55.98 14.18
C ALA A 554 -20.23 -56.43 15.24
N GLN A 555 -20.76 -55.51 16.05
CA GLN A 555 -21.86 -55.79 16.97
C GLN A 555 -23.25 -55.52 16.35
N GLY A 556 -23.30 -55.16 15.06
CA GLY A 556 -24.54 -54.99 14.28
C GLY A 556 -24.84 -56.10 13.27
N GLN A 557 -23.90 -57.02 13.02
CA GLN A 557 -24.08 -58.09 12.02
C GLN A 557 -24.70 -59.39 12.55
N GLY A 558 -25.05 -59.48 13.84
CA GLY A 558 -25.86 -60.58 14.38
C GLY A 558 -27.38 -60.38 14.25
N LEU A 559 -27.84 -59.21 13.77
CA LEU A 559 -29.25 -58.79 13.86
C LEU A 559 -29.97 -58.64 12.51
N PHE A 560 -29.36 -59.04 11.38
CA PHE A 560 -30.00 -58.96 10.06
C PHE A 560 -30.07 -60.32 9.37
N GLY A 561 -30.85 -61.22 9.97
CA GLY A 561 -31.54 -62.26 9.23
C GLY A 561 -32.82 -61.70 8.61
N SER A 562 -32.75 -61.40 7.30
CA SER A 562 -33.87 -61.30 6.36
C SER A 562 -35.25 -60.82 6.90
N ALA A 563 -35.48 -59.51 6.93
CA ALA A 563 -36.81 -58.95 6.67
C ALA A 563 -36.71 -57.45 6.35
N LYS A 564 -37.45 -57.02 5.32
CA LYS A 564 -37.63 -55.62 4.95
C LYS A 564 -38.32 -54.87 6.10
N SER A 565 -37.58 -54.11 6.90
CA SER A 565 -38.17 -53.03 7.72
C SER A 565 -37.13 -51.96 8.05
N THR A 566 -37.46 -50.73 7.71
CA THR A 566 -36.83 -49.50 8.21
C THR A 566 -36.76 -49.52 9.74
N PRO A 567 -35.64 -49.12 10.38
CA PRO A 567 -35.55 -49.12 11.82
C PRO A 567 -36.36 -47.94 12.38
N THR A 568 -37.57 -48.21 12.85
CA THR A 568 -38.33 -47.29 13.69
C THR A 568 -37.79 -47.40 15.12
N LEU A 569 -37.09 -46.37 15.57
CA LEU A 569 -36.79 -46.18 16.99
C LEU A 569 -38.11 -46.00 17.75
N THR A 570 -38.36 -46.88 18.72
CA THR A 570 -39.61 -46.95 19.48
C THR A 570 -39.84 -45.71 20.34
N SER A 571 -41.08 -45.25 20.36
CA SER A 571 -41.52 -43.88 20.65
C SER A 571 -41.65 -43.46 22.13
N SER A 572 -40.99 -44.09 23.10
CA SER A 572 -41.39 -43.90 24.52
C SER A 572 -40.36 -43.26 25.48
N SER A 573 -39.26 -42.65 25.01
CA SER A 573 -38.24 -42.16 25.97
C SER A 573 -37.55 -40.81 25.71
N MET A 574 -38.00 -40.01 24.76
CA MET A 574 -37.49 -38.64 24.58
C MET A 574 -38.60 -37.67 24.18
N PRO A 575 -38.67 -36.46 24.77
CA PRO A 575 -39.53 -35.38 24.30
C PRO A 575 -39.35 -35.16 22.78
N MET A 576 -40.44 -35.00 22.05
CA MET A 576 -40.47 -34.89 20.57
C MET A 576 -39.55 -33.77 20.02
N GLN A 577 -39.29 -32.73 20.83
CA GLN A 577 -38.38 -31.62 20.51
C GLN A 577 -36.90 -32.04 20.51
N LEU A 578 -36.51 -33.00 21.36
CA LEU A 578 -35.13 -33.52 21.41
C LEU A 578 -34.85 -34.49 20.26
N TRP A 579 -35.87 -35.20 19.77
CA TRP A 579 -35.77 -36.08 18.60
C TRP A 579 -35.36 -35.34 17.33
N GLY A 580 -35.99 -34.19 17.06
CA GLY A 580 -35.62 -33.35 15.91
C GLY A 580 -34.17 -32.86 15.98
N ARG A 581 -33.71 -32.48 17.19
CA ARG A 581 -32.33 -32.02 17.41
C ARG A 581 -31.31 -33.16 17.29
N ALA A 582 -31.59 -34.33 17.88
CA ALA A 582 -30.72 -35.50 17.81
C ALA A 582 -30.60 -36.02 16.37
N GLY A 583 -31.71 -36.09 15.62
CA GLY A 583 -31.71 -36.46 14.21
C GLY A 583 -30.90 -35.48 13.35
N TRP A 584 -31.01 -34.17 13.61
CA TRP A 584 -30.19 -33.15 12.93
C TRP A 584 -28.69 -33.30 13.25
N LEU A 585 -28.32 -33.58 14.51
CA LEU A 585 -26.93 -33.81 14.90
C LEU A 585 -26.34 -35.06 14.24
N LEU A 586 -27.10 -36.17 14.16
CA LEU A 586 -26.66 -37.39 13.49
C LEU A 586 -26.44 -37.17 11.98
N ALA A 587 -27.35 -36.48 11.30
CA ALA A 587 -27.19 -36.13 9.89
C ALA A 587 -25.97 -35.20 9.66
N ARG A 588 -25.71 -34.28 10.60
CA ARG A 588 -24.54 -33.40 10.58
C ARG A 588 -23.23 -34.17 10.79
N LEU A 589 -23.23 -35.15 11.70
CA LEU A 589 -22.10 -36.06 11.93
C LEU A 589 -21.77 -36.87 10.68
N GLU A 590 -22.77 -37.48 10.05
CA GLU A 590 -22.59 -38.26 8.83
C GLU A 590 -21.98 -37.41 7.71
N LYS A 591 -22.49 -36.19 7.50
CA LYS A 591 -21.95 -35.26 6.49
C LYS A 591 -20.50 -34.86 6.80
N ALA A 592 -20.17 -34.61 8.06
CA ALA A 592 -18.81 -34.28 8.47
C ALA A 592 -17.85 -35.45 8.23
N GLN A 593 -18.27 -36.68 8.55
CA GLN A 593 -17.52 -37.91 8.31
C GLN A 593 -17.24 -38.13 6.82
N GLN A 594 -18.26 -38.02 5.97
CA GLN A 594 -18.12 -38.14 4.51
C GLN A 594 -17.14 -37.11 3.95
N THR A 595 -17.14 -35.90 4.49
CA THR A 595 -16.19 -34.83 4.10
C THR A 595 -14.76 -35.21 4.47
N ILE A 596 -14.53 -35.72 5.67
CA ILE A 596 -13.21 -36.19 6.12
C ILE A 596 -12.70 -37.30 5.19
N GLU A 597 -13.52 -38.32 4.93
CA GLU A 597 -13.12 -39.43 4.05
C GLU A 597 -12.76 -38.95 2.62
N SER A 598 -13.52 -37.98 2.09
CA SER A 598 -13.22 -37.38 0.79
C SER A 598 -11.86 -36.69 0.78
N LEU A 599 -11.58 -35.87 1.79
CA LEU A 599 -10.32 -35.14 1.93
C LEU A 599 -9.13 -36.09 2.16
N GLU A 600 -9.33 -37.18 2.91
CA GLU A 600 -8.30 -38.21 3.12
C GLU A 600 -7.95 -38.95 1.83
N ARG A 601 -8.94 -39.28 1.00
CA ARG A 601 -8.70 -39.90 -0.33
C ARG A 601 -7.92 -38.95 -1.24
N GLU A 602 -8.28 -37.67 -1.28
CA GLU A 602 -7.52 -36.66 -2.03
C GLU A 602 -6.08 -36.56 -1.51
N ASN A 603 -5.88 -36.54 -0.18
CA ASN A 603 -4.55 -36.51 0.41
C ASN A 603 -3.68 -37.71 0.01
N GLN A 604 -4.25 -38.91 -0.12
CA GLN A 604 -3.51 -40.07 -0.62
C GLN A 604 -3.02 -39.86 -2.06
N GLN A 605 -3.85 -39.28 -2.93
CA GLN A 605 -3.47 -38.95 -4.30
C GLN A 605 -2.39 -37.87 -4.35
N LEU A 606 -2.51 -36.83 -3.51
CA LEU A 606 -1.54 -35.75 -3.42
C LEU A 606 -0.16 -36.26 -2.96
N VAL A 607 -0.12 -37.15 -1.96
CA VAL A 607 1.14 -37.76 -1.50
C VAL A 607 1.78 -38.61 -2.60
N GLN A 608 0.98 -39.36 -3.36
CA GLN A 608 1.48 -40.09 -4.52
C GLN A 608 2.07 -39.14 -5.57
N ALA A 609 1.36 -38.07 -5.91
CA ALA A 609 1.83 -37.07 -6.88
C ALA A 609 3.13 -36.37 -6.44
N ILE A 610 3.27 -36.08 -5.14
CA ILE A 610 4.52 -35.53 -4.57
C ILE A 610 5.66 -36.52 -4.74
N ASN A 611 5.44 -37.79 -4.40
CA ASN A 611 6.47 -38.83 -4.48
C ASN A 611 6.88 -39.17 -5.92
N THR A 612 6.00 -38.99 -6.92
CA THR A 612 6.34 -39.25 -8.33
C THR A 612 7.00 -38.08 -9.04
N ALA A 613 6.95 -36.88 -8.45
CA ALA A 613 7.55 -35.67 -9.02
C ALA A 613 8.99 -35.42 -8.56
N ILE A 614 9.46 -36.15 -7.55
CA ILE A 614 10.86 -36.24 -7.11
C ILE A 614 11.55 -37.35 -7.91
#